data_AF-A0A8J3R7W0-F1
#
_entry.id   AF-A0A8J3R7W0-F1
#
_cell.length_a   1.000
_cell.length_b   1.000
_cell.length_c   1.000
_cell.angle_alpha   90.00
_cell.angle_beta   90.00
_cell.angle_gamma   90.00
#
_symmetry.space_group_name_H-M   'P 1'
#
loop_
_entity.id
_entity.type
_entity.pdbx_description
1 polymer ?
#
loop_
_entity_poly.entity_id
_entity_poly.type
_entity_poly.pdbx_seq_one_letter_code
_entity_poly.pdbx_strand_id
1 'polypeptide(L)'
;MSDGGEDGPGKSASAESEAMAKAEQFRHDQHLGTQPLADLVALIEQTTGIDVAVLDVGPGEHGLTMRDPARGAVFIAVARTAHPMRQRSTLAHELAHVLFEDWNGPEVPATDTRSPQEIRADAFARHLLVPLDGLRELLGNRLAVVGHATLSQVVQRFVVSPSIAAIALHQAGYIGEGTKDAWFSLTTPMLAARFGWADQYEALRNESNQRRAPQRLLTRAIDGYLNHVVSAQTIATLRGRDVRAIETELTDAGIEPGPLSIAWADPAGLPAVSVYLDDLDDPMDAAQSAPEGPAE
;
A
#
# COMPACT_ATOMS: atom_id res chain seq x y z
N MET A 1 -3.07 44.39 47.30
CA MET A 1 -4.21 43.65 46.72
C MET A 1 -3.80 43.28 45.31
N SER A 2 -3.23 42.09 45.16
CA SER A 2 -2.83 41.55 43.85
C SER A 2 -3.75 40.38 43.60
N ASP A 3 -4.62 40.54 42.61
CA ASP A 3 -5.56 39.53 42.14
C ASP A 3 -4.83 38.69 41.09
N GLY A 4 -4.49 37.46 41.46
CA GLY A 4 -3.91 36.46 40.57
C GLY A 4 -5.03 35.65 39.97
N GLY A 5 -5.37 35.93 38.72
CA GLY A 5 -6.22 35.08 37.91
C GLY A 5 -5.51 33.76 37.62
N GLU A 6 -5.99 32.69 38.22
CA GLU A 6 -5.63 31.32 37.86
C GLU A 6 -6.26 31.00 36.49
N ASP A 7 -5.43 30.95 35.45
CA ASP A 7 -5.74 30.25 34.19
C ASP A 7 -5.93 28.76 34.50
N GLY A 8 -7.16 28.28 34.39
CA GLY A 8 -7.49 26.87 34.56
C GLY A 8 -6.87 25.99 33.45
N PRO A 9 -6.52 24.72 33.75
CA PRO A 9 -5.89 23.84 32.78
C PRO A 9 -6.88 23.50 31.66
N GLY A 10 -6.53 23.83 30.42
CA GLY A 10 -7.28 23.46 29.23
C GLY A 10 -7.49 21.93 29.18
N LYS A 11 -8.75 21.50 29.04
CA LYS A 11 -9.08 20.09 28.80
C LYS A 11 -8.37 19.62 27.53
N SER A 12 -7.35 18.77 27.68
CA SER A 12 -6.78 18.00 26.57
C SER A 12 -7.92 17.31 25.81
N ALA A 13 -7.98 17.48 24.49
CA ALA A 13 -8.91 16.74 23.65
C ALA A 13 -8.67 15.22 23.81
N SER A 14 -9.73 14.42 23.77
CA SER A 14 -9.58 12.95 23.77
C SER A 14 -8.97 12.48 22.45
N ALA A 15 -8.25 11.35 22.46
CA ALA A 15 -7.70 10.73 21.25
C ALA A 15 -8.78 10.53 20.16
N GLU A 16 -10.01 10.20 20.56
CA GLU A 16 -11.17 10.11 19.66
C GLU A 16 -11.50 11.45 18.99
N SER A 17 -11.50 12.54 19.75
CA SER A 17 -11.86 13.88 19.23
C SER A 17 -10.76 14.41 18.30
N GLU A 18 -9.50 14.19 18.66
CA GLU A 18 -8.34 14.54 17.82
C GLU A 18 -8.36 13.76 16.49
N ALA A 19 -8.61 12.45 16.56
CA ALA A 19 -8.74 11.59 15.39
C ALA A 19 -9.88 12.00 14.47
N MET A 20 -11.06 12.29 15.03
CA MET A 20 -12.23 12.75 14.28
C MET A 20 -11.92 14.06 13.55
N ALA A 21 -11.37 15.06 14.27
CA ALA A 21 -11.02 16.35 13.68
C ALA A 21 -9.99 16.21 12.55
N LYS A 22 -8.97 15.36 12.73
CA LYS A 22 -7.96 15.10 11.68
C LYS A 22 -8.55 14.40 10.46
N ALA A 23 -9.47 13.45 10.66
CA ALA A 23 -10.15 12.76 9.56
C ALA A 23 -11.05 13.72 8.77
N GLU A 24 -11.81 14.58 9.46
CA GLU A 24 -12.64 15.62 8.85
C GLU A 24 -11.77 16.62 8.07
N GLN A 25 -10.68 17.09 8.67
CA GLN A 25 -9.71 17.98 8.03
C GLN A 25 -9.12 17.35 6.76
N PHE A 26 -8.69 16.08 6.83
CA PHE A 26 -8.16 15.38 5.67
C PHE A 26 -9.20 15.26 4.55
N ARG A 27 -10.46 14.91 4.88
CA ARG A 27 -11.54 14.86 3.89
C ARG A 27 -11.82 16.23 3.27
N HIS A 28 -11.78 17.29 4.06
CA HIS A 28 -11.96 18.66 3.61
C HIS A 28 -10.84 19.07 2.63
N ASP A 29 -9.57 18.93 3.04
CA ASP A 29 -8.41 19.38 2.26
C ASP A 29 -8.28 18.63 0.94
N GLN A 30 -8.64 17.34 0.94
CA GLN A 30 -8.63 16.51 -0.26
C GLN A 30 -9.96 16.52 -1.04
N HIS A 31 -10.91 17.39 -0.65
CA HIS A 31 -12.21 17.56 -1.31
C HIS A 31 -13.01 16.25 -1.47
N LEU A 32 -12.95 15.36 -0.48
CA LEU A 32 -13.55 14.02 -0.52
C LEU A 32 -15.05 14.03 -0.19
N GLY A 33 -15.59 15.17 0.28
CA GLY A 33 -16.98 15.31 0.69
C GLY A 33 -17.36 14.31 1.79
N THR A 34 -18.59 13.77 1.73
CA THR A 34 -19.15 12.79 2.68
C THR A 34 -19.30 11.38 2.12
N GLN A 35 -18.98 11.20 0.83
CA GLN A 35 -19.22 9.95 0.11
C GLN A 35 -18.17 8.87 0.45
N PRO A 36 -18.51 7.58 0.25
CA PRO A 36 -17.56 6.48 0.42
C PRO A 36 -16.29 6.66 -0.41
N LEU A 37 -15.14 6.30 0.16
CA LEU A 37 -13.86 6.33 -0.53
C LEU A 37 -13.70 5.03 -1.34
N ALA A 38 -13.54 5.13 -2.66
CA ALA A 38 -13.45 3.98 -3.56
C ALA A 38 -12.09 3.26 -3.42
N ASP A 39 -11.13 3.58 -4.29
CA ASP A 39 -9.78 3.03 -4.25
C ASP A 39 -8.92 3.82 -3.26
N LEU A 40 -8.82 3.31 -2.03
CA LEU A 40 -8.06 3.98 -0.96
C LEU A 40 -6.56 4.00 -1.23
N VAL A 41 -6.03 3.00 -1.97
CA VAL A 41 -4.62 2.97 -2.36
C VAL A 41 -4.34 4.14 -3.31
N ALA A 42 -5.10 4.24 -4.40
CA ALA A 42 -4.94 5.35 -5.35
C ALA A 42 -5.17 6.71 -4.70
N LEU A 43 -6.17 6.82 -3.81
CA LEU A 43 -6.44 8.05 -3.09
C LEU A 43 -5.23 8.49 -2.26
N ILE A 44 -4.65 7.60 -1.46
CA ILE A 44 -3.47 7.92 -0.66
C ILE A 44 -2.32 8.35 -1.57
N GLU A 45 -2.00 7.57 -2.59
CA GLU A 45 -0.89 7.87 -3.51
C GLU A 45 -1.05 9.25 -4.18
N GLN A 46 -2.27 9.60 -4.63
CA GLN A 46 -2.53 10.84 -5.35
C GLN A 46 -2.59 12.07 -4.45
N THR A 47 -3.14 11.94 -3.25
CA THR A 47 -3.36 13.06 -2.32
C THR A 47 -2.14 13.38 -1.47
N THR A 48 -1.33 12.37 -1.15
CA THR A 48 -0.18 12.51 -0.25
C THR A 48 1.17 12.33 -0.94
N GLY A 49 1.19 11.70 -2.11
CA GLY A 49 2.42 11.30 -2.79
C GLY A 49 3.14 10.11 -2.13
N ILE A 50 2.57 9.51 -1.08
CA ILE A 50 3.11 8.32 -0.40
C ILE A 50 2.94 7.11 -1.29
N ASP A 51 4.00 6.32 -1.46
CA ASP A 51 3.95 5.08 -2.21
C ASP A 51 3.24 4.00 -1.38
N VAL A 52 2.22 3.34 -1.95
CA VAL A 52 1.42 2.34 -1.24
C VAL A 52 1.53 0.98 -1.94
N ALA A 53 1.87 -0.06 -1.17
CA ALA A 53 2.01 -1.42 -1.67
C ALA A 53 1.06 -2.40 -0.97
N VAL A 54 0.51 -3.35 -1.73
CA VAL A 54 -0.18 -4.54 -1.21
C VAL A 54 0.69 -5.76 -1.48
N LEU A 55 1.16 -6.40 -0.40
CA LEU A 55 2.22 -7.40 -0.43
C LEU A 55 1.77 -8.75 0.14
N ASP A 56 2.52 -9.80 -0.21
CA ASP A 56 2.46 -11.08 0.49
C ASP A 56 3.27 -10.94 1.79
N VAL A 57 2.60 -11.02 2.95
CA VAL A 57 3.25 -10.97 4.27
C VAL A 57 2.91 -12.22 5.07
N GLY A 58 3.77 -12.55 6.03
CA GLY A 58 3.57 -13.69 6.93
C GLY A 58 2.34 -13.50 7.84
N PRO A 59 1.86 -14.57 8.48
CA PRO A 59 0.74 -14.48 9.41
C PRO A 59 1.09 -13.57 10.59
N GLY A 60 0.27 -12.55 10.85
CA GLY A 60 0.41 -11.66 12.00
C GLY A 60 0.78 -10.22 11.67
N GLU A 61 1.27 -9.95 10.45
CA GLU A 61 1.51 -8.59 9.96
C GLU A 61 0.32 -8.16 9.08
N HIS A 62 -0.19 -6.94 9.31
CA HIS A 62 -1.40 -6.45 8.64
C HIS A 62 -1.14 -5.18 7.86
N GLY A 63 -0.37 -4.27 8.45
CA GLY A 63 0.10 -3.04 7.84
C GLY A 63 1.46 -2.66 8.42
N LEU A 64 2.18 -1.84 7.68
CA LEU A 64 3.44 -1.23 8.09
C LEU A 64 3.58 0.12 7.40
N THR A 65 3.87 1.14 8.19
CA THR A 65 4.34 2.44 7.71
C THR A 65 5.85 2.55 7.93
N MET A 66 6.59 2.95 6.90
CA MET A 66 8.03 3.12 6.95
C MET A 66 8.45 4.47 6.36
N ARG A 67 9.45 5.10 6.99
CA ARG A 67 10.09 6.32 6.51
C ARG A 67 11.56 6.06 6.21
N ASP A 68 12.00 6.38 5.01
CA ASP A 68 13.43 6.46 4.64
C ASP A 68 13.92 7.88 5.00
N PRO A 69 14.64 8.07 6.11
CA PRO A 69 15.08 9.40 6.53
C PRO A 69 16.15 9.99 5.60
N ALA A 70 16.90 9.16 4.88
CA ALA A 70 17.94 9.63 3.96
C ALA A 70 17.35 10.24 2.68
N ARG A 71 16.21 9.71 2.23
CA ARG A 71 15.50 10.18 1.03
C ARG A 71 14.26 11.01 1.32
N GLY A 72 13.84 11.09 2.58
CA GLY A 72 12.57 11.70 2.99
C GLY A 72 11.34 10.98 2.44
N ALA A 73 11.49 9.73 1.99
CA ALA A 73 10.40 8.96 1.38
C ALA A 73 9.58 8.24 2.47
N VAL A 74 8.26 8.19 2.29
CA VAL A 74 7.34 7.45 3.16
C VAL A 74 6.66 6.38 2.33
N PHE A 75 6.52 5.19 2.91
CA PHE A 75 5.89 4.03 2.30
C PHE A 75 4.84 3.46 3.24
N ILE A 76 3.68 3.10 2.68
CA ILE A 76 2.68 2.29 3.39
C ILE A 76 2.63 0.93 2.69
N ALA A 77 2.79 -0.14 3.46
CA ALA A 77 2.61 -1.51 2.99
C ALA A 77 1.49 -2.17 3.77
N VAL A 78 0.59 -2.86 3.09
CA VAL A 78 -0.44 -3.69 3.72
C VAL A 78 -0.45 -5.09 3.16
N ALA A 79 -0.91 -6.04 3.97
CA ALA A 79 -1.11 -7.41 3.54
C ALA A 79 -2.21 -7.49 2.47
N ARG A 80 -2.00 -8.29 1.41
CA ARG A 80 -3.13 -8.85 0.66
C ARG A 80 -3.96 -9.70 1.61
N THR A 81 -5.29 -9.69 1.46
CA THR A 81 -6.15 -10.48 2.34
C THR A 81 -7.48 -10.80 1.70
N ALA A 82 -8.08 -11.92 2.11
CA ALA A 82 -9.45 -12.29 1.80
C ALA A 82 -10.50 -11.50 2.65
N HIS A 83 -10.07 -10.52 3.45
CA HIS A 83 -10.92 -9.70 4.30
C HIS A 83 -10.86 -8.21 3.87
N PRO A 84 -11.64 -7.80 2.85
CA PRO A 84 -11.48 -6.48 2.22
C PRO A 84 -11.68 -5.30 3.19
N MET A 85 -12.68 -5.37 4.06
CA MET A 85 -12.97 -4.31 5.03
C MET A 85 -11.82 -4.12 6.03
N ARG A 86 -11.12 -5.21 6.35
CA ARG A 86 -9.95 -5.18 7.23
C ARG A 86 -8.78 -4.49 6.56
N GLN A 87 -8.49 -4.82 5.29
CA GLN A 87 -7.43 -4.15 4.54
C GLN A 87 -7.68 -2.65 4.45
N ARG A 88 -8.94 -2.26 4.17
CA ARG A 88 -9.33 -0.84 4.10
C ARG A 88 -9.13 -0.11 5.42
N SER A 89 -9.55 -0.71 6.54
CA SER A 89 -9.30 -0.11 7.86
C SER A 89 -7.82 -0.03 8.18
N THR A 90 -7.02 -1.05 7.80
CA THR A 90 -5.58 -1.03 8.00
C THR A 90 -4.90 0.05 7.16
N LEU A 91 -5.25 0.20 5.88
CA LEU A 91 -4.74 1.30 5.05
C LEU A 91 -5.04 2.68 5.66
N ALA A 92 -6.27 2.89 6.14
CA ALA A 92 -6.65 4.13 6.79
C ALA A 92 -5.94 4.35 8.14
N HIS A 93 -5.67 3.27 8.88
CA HIS A 93 -4.91 3.28 10.13
C HIS A 93 -3.43 3.66 9.87
N GLU A 94 -2.78 3.03 8.89
CA GLU A 94 -1.41 3.37 8.48
C GLU A 94 -1.30 4.83 8.01
N LEU A 95 -2.29 5.30 7.24
CA LEU A 95 -2.38 6.72 6.86
C LEU A 95 -2.45 7.63 8.10
N ALA A 96 -3.16 7.22 9.14
CA ALA A 96 -3.23 7.98 10.39
C ALA A 96 -1.83 8.17 10.99
N HIS A 97 -1.05 7.09 11.11
CA HIS A 97 0.32 7.17 11.64
C HIS A 97 1.18 8.14 10.85
N VAL A 98 1.07 8.15 9.52
CA VAL A 98 1.78 9.15 8.70
C VAL A 98 1.31 10.57 9.00
N LEU A 99 0.00 10.81 9.03
CA LEU A 99 -0.57 12.15 9.20
C LEU A 99 -0.37 12.73 10.61
N PHE A 100 -0.20 11.87 11.60
CA PHE A 100 0.14 12.24 12.98
C PHE A 100 1.65 12.20 13.25
N GLU A 101 2.46 11.84 12.27
CA GLU A 101 3.92 11.71 12.39
C GLU A 101 4.35 10.75 13.52
N ASP A 102 3.59 9.67 13.70
CA ASP A 102 3.84 8.61 14.68
C ASP A 102 4.99 7.69 14.20
N TRP A 103 6.18 8.26 13.96
CA TRP A 103 7.37 7.56 13.44
C TRP A 103 8.09 6.72 14.49
N ASN A 104 7.88 7.05 15.76
CA ASN A 104 8.35 6.23 16.86
C ASN A 104 7.34 5.08 16.96
N GLY A 105 7.77 3.88 16.59
CA GLY A 105 6.95 2.67 16.74
C GLY A 105 6.35 2.59 18.14
N PRO A 106 5.25 1.85 18.35
CA PRO A 106 4.47 1.92 19.58
C PRO A 106 5.42 1.81 20.78
N GLU A 107 5.47 2.86 21.60
CA GLU A 107 6.06 2.73 22.94
C GLU A 107 5.28 1.59 23.57
N VAL A 108 5.92 0.42 23.68
CA VAL A 108 5.30 -0.79 24.23
C VAL A 108 4.82 -0.39 25.62
N PRO A 109 3.51 -0.28 25.84
CA PRO A 109 3.03 0.18 27.12
C PRO A 109 3.47 -0.86 28.15
N ALA A 110 3.86 -0.42 29.35
CA ALA A 110 4.23 -1.33 30.44
C ALA A 110 3.05 -2.24 30.89
N THR A 111 1.89 -2.09 30.26
CA THR A 111 0.61 -2.75 30.51
C THR A 111 0.03 -3.29 29.20
N ASP A 112 -0.82 -4.31 29.27
CA ASP A 112 -1.53 -4.95 28.13
C ASP A 112 -2.60 -4.03 27.46
N THR A 113 -2.48 -2.72 27.67
CA THR A 113 -3.38 -1.68 27.16
C THR A 113 -2.80 -1.11 25.89
N ARG A 114 -3.60 -1.00 24.82
CA ARG A 114 -3.20 -0.34 23.57
C ARG A 114 -2.69 1.08 23.81
N SER A 115 -1.67 1.50 23.06
CA SER A 115 -1.11 2.84 23.17
C SER A 115 -2.10 3.91 22.70
N PRO A 116 -2.01 5.16 23.18
CA PRO A 116 -2.84 6.26 22.71
C PRO A 116 -2.79 6.47 21.19
N GLN A 117 -1.63 6.25 20.57
CA GLN A 117 -1.41 6.36 19.12
C GLN A 117 -2.24 5.34 18.35
N GLU A 118 -2.25 4.07 18.79
CA GLU A 118 -3.05 3.00 18.19
C GLU A 118 -4.55 3.29 18.30
N ILE A 119 -4.99 3.76 19.47
CA ILE A 119 -6.40 4.15 19.70
C ILE A 119 -6.79 5.31 18.77
N ARG A 120 -5.92 6.31 18.63
CA ARG A 120 -6.12 7.46 17.73
C ARG A 120 -6.14 7.04 16.27
N ALA A 121 -5.24 6.16 15.84
CA ALA A 121 -5.20 5.65 14.47
C ALA A 121 -6.45 4.84 14.11
N ASP A 122 -6.92 3.96 15.01
CA ASP A 122 -8.18 3.25 14.87
C ASP A 122 -9.38 4.20 14.79
N ALA A 123 -9.40 5.24 15.63
CA ALA A 123 -10.45 6.26 15.58
C ALA A 123 -10.42 7.05 14.27
N PHE A 124 -9.24 7.43 13.80
CA PHE A 124 -9.07 8.17 12.54
C PHE A 124 -9.57 7.32 11.37
N ALA A 125 -9.20 6.04 11.32
CA ALA A 125 -9.66 5.12 10.29
C ALA A 125 -11.19 5.02 10.25
N ARG A 126 -11.87 4.95 11.41
CA ARG A 126 -13.34 4.93 11.47
C ARG A 126 -13.96 6.20 10.93
N HIS A 127 -13.51 7.37 11.38
CA HIS A 127 -14.06 8.67 10.97
C HIS A 127 -13.75 9.01 9.50
N LEU A 128 -12.58 8.61 9.00
CA LEU A 128 -12.22 8.79 7.60
C LEU A 128 -13.12 7.96 6.68
N LEU A 129 -13.33 6.68 7.02
CA LEU A 129 -14.10 5.74 6.20
C LEU A 129 -15.61 5.94 6.33
N VAL A 130 -16.11 6.33 7.50
CA VAL A 130 -17.52 6.57 7.79
C VAL A 130 -17.69 7.97 8.42
N PRO A 131 -17.70 9.03 7.60
CA PRO A 131 -17.96 10.37 8.13
C PRO A 131 -19.38 10.45 8.70
N LEU A 132 -19.54 11.04 9.88
CA LEU A 132 -20.85 11.11 10.56
C LEU A 132 -21.90 11.84 9.72
N ASP A 133 -21.49 12.86 8.96
CA ASP A 133 -22.40 13.57 8.04
C ASP A 133 -22.83 12.70 6.86
N GLY A 134 -21.93 11.88 6.30
CA GLY A 134 -22.31 10.90 5.28
C GLY A 134 -23.27 9.83 5.79
N LEU A 135 -23.14 9.45 7.06
CA LEU A 135 -24.09 8.54 7.70
C LEU A 135 -25.47 9.19 7.88
N ARG A 136 -25.50 10.48 8.29
CA ARG A 136 -26.74 11.26 8.39
C ARG A 136 -27.41 11.47 7.04
N GLU A 137 -26.64 11.73 5.98
CA GLU A 137 -27.15 11.84 4.61
C GLU A 137 -27.78 10.51 4.14
N LEU A 138 -27.15 9.37 4.46
CA LEU A 138 -27.63 8.06 4.05
C LEU A 138 -28.93 7.66 4.76
N LEU A 139 -29.02 7.90 6.08
CA LEU A 139 -30.12 7.40 6.92
C LEU A 139 -31.21 8.45 7.19
N GLY A 140 -30.88 9.73 7.01
CA GLY A 140 -31.71 10.85 7.42
C GLY A 140 -31.85 10.99 8.94
N ASN A 141 -32.68 11.95 9.35
CA ASN A 141 -32.93 12.25 10.77
C ASN A 141 -34.05 11.41 11.40
N ARG A 142 -34.59 10.40 10.69
CA ARG A 142 -35.76 9.65 11.16
C ARG A 142 -35.32 8.44 11.99
N LEU A 143 -35.81 8.39 13.23
CA LEU A 143 -35.73 7.26 14.16
C LEU A 143 -36.59 6.08 13.67
N ALA A 144 -36.35 5.57 12.46
CA ALA A 144 -36.81 4.24 12.10
C ALA A 144 -36.05 3.23 12.96
N VAL A 145 -36.69 2.10 13.30
CA VAL A 145 -36.02 1.03 14.05
C VAL A 145 -34.81 0.56 13.24
N VAL A 146 -33.62 0.87 13.73
CA VAL A 146 -32.36 0.52 13.08
C VAL A 146 -32.09 -0.96 13.35
N GLY A 147 -32.08 -1.76 12.29
CA GLY A 147 -31.87 -3.20 12.36
C GLY A 147 -30.71 -3.68 11.49
N HIS A 148 -30.58 -5.00 11.33
CA HIS A 148 -29.52 -5.60 10.50
C HIS A 148 -29.56 -5.13 9.03
N ALA A 149 -30.72 -4.76 8.51
CA ALA A 149 -30.83 -4.21 7.15
C ALA A 149 -30.10 -2.86 7.04
N THR A 150 -30.26 -1.98 8.03
CA THR A 150 -29.56 -0.71 8.10
C THR A 150 -28.06 -0.91 8.29
N LEU A 151 -27.66 -1.82 9.19
CA LEU A 151 -26.25 -2.18 9.36
C LEU A 151 -25.62 -2.65 8.04
N SER A 152 -26.30 -3.57 7.34
CA SER A 152 -25.87 -4.07 6.03
C SER A 152 -25.73 -2.94 5.01
N GLN A 153 -26.69 -2.01 4.96
CA GLN A 153 -26.65 -0.85 4.08
C GLN A 153 -25.42 0.02 4.35
N VAL A 154 -25.09 0.31 5.62
CA VAL A 154 -23.92 1.11 6.00
C VAL A 154 -22.62 0.37 5.67
N VAL A 155 -22.52 -0.91 6.03
CA VAL A 155 -21.38 -1.79 5.71
C VAL A 155 -21.12 -1.83 4.22
N GLN A 156 -22.16 -2.02 3.41
CA GLN A 156 -22.07 -2.09 1.96
C GLN A 156 -21.73 -0.73 1.34
N ARG A 157 -22.35 0.36 1.82
CA ARG A 157 -22.15 1.72 1.28
C ARG A 157 -20.73 2.21 1.51
N PHE A 158 -20.23 2.13 2.75
CA PHE A 158 -18.92 2.66 3.12
C PHE A 158 -17.79 1.63 3.01
N VAL A 159 -18.14 0.36 2.74
CA VAL A 159 -17.19 -0.75 2.58
C VAL A 159 -16.32 -0.90 3.84
N VAL A 160 -16.99 -1.02 4.99
CA VAL A 160 -16.38 -1.14 6.33
C VAL A 160 -16.89 -2.37 7.07
N SER A 161 -16.21 -2.79 8.13
CA SER A 161 -16.65 -3.95 8.92
C SER A 161 -17.95 -3.65 9.70
N PRO A 162 -18.74 -4.68 10.06
CA PRO A 162 -19.90 -4.51 10.94
C PRO A 162 -19.56 -3.79 12.24
N SER A 163 -18.40 -4.08 12.83
CA SER A 163 -17.94 -3.41 14.07
C SER A 163 -17.69 -1.92 13.86
N ILE A 164 -17.03 -1.51 12.76
CA ILE A 164 -16.81 -0.08 12.45
C ILE A 164 -18.15 0.62 12.21
N ALA A 165 -19.04 0.01 11.42
CA ALA A 165 -20.37 0.55 11.17
C ALA A 165 -21.21 0.69 12.47
N ALA A 166 -21.16 -0.31 13.35
CA ALA A 166 -21.85 -0.28 14.64
C ALA A 166 -21.33 0.85 15.54
N ILE A 167 -20.01 1.07 15.61
CA ILE A 167 -19.42 2.17 16.37
C ILE A 167 -19.90 3.52 15.79
N ALA A 168 -19.83 3.72 14.48
CA ALA A 168 -20.26 4.97 13.84
C ALA A 168 -21.77 5.23 14.05
N LEU A 169 -22.61 4.20 13.92
CA LEU A 169 -24.05 4.27 14.19
C LEU A 169 -24.35 4.65 15.64
N HIS A 170 -23.60 4.08 16.59
CA HIS A 170 -23.72 4.43 18.00
C HIS A 170 -23.29 5.88 18.27
N GLN A 171 -22.15 6.31 17.73
CA GLN A 171 -21.66 7.68 17.87
C GLN A 171 -22.60 8.73 17.26
N ALA A 172 -23.28 8.38 16.16
CA ALA A 172 -24.30 9.22 15.55
C ALA A 172 -25.67 9.15 16.27
N GLY A 173 -25.83 8.33 17.30
CA GLY A 173 -27.06 8.22 18.10
C GLY A 173 -28.17 7.37 17.49
N TYR A 174 -27.87 6.57 16.45
CA TYR A 174 -28.86 5.72 15.77
C TYR A 174 -29.14 4.41 16.52
N ILE A 175 -28.19 3.95 17.34
CA ILE A 175 -28.32 2.73 18.15
C ILE A 175 -27.77 2.98 19.57
N GLY A 176 -28.21 2.18 20.54
CA GLY A 176 -27.64 2.16 21.88
C GLY A 176 -26.48 1.16 22.04
N GLU A 177 -25.78 1.25 23.17
CA GLU A 177 -24.62 0.42 23.51
C GLU A 177 -24.89 -1.09 23.37
N GLY A 178 -26.03 -1.59 23.89
CA GLY A 178 -26.36 -3.01 23.81
C GLY A 178 -26.54 -3.54 22.38
N THR A 179 -27.04 -2.72 21.44
CA THR A 179 -27.14 -3.09 20.03
C THR A 179 -25.78 -3.08 19.36
N LYS A 180 -24.94 -2.09 19.69
CA LYS A 180 -23.56 -1.99 19.19
C LYS A 180 -22.78 -3.27 19.53
N ASP A 181 -22.83 -3.69 20.80
CA ASP A 181 -22.11 -4.88 21.27
C ASP A 181 -22.63 -6.16 20.62
N ALA A 182 -23.96 -6.30 20.49
CA ALA A 182 -24.56 -7.45 19.81
C ALA A 182 -24.06 -7.58 18.35
N TRP A 183 -23.86 -6.47 17.66
CA TRP A 183 -23.44 -6.45 16.26
C TRP A 183 -21.96 -6.75 16.03
N PHE A 184 -21.12 -6.75 17.06
CA PHE A 184 -19.71 -7.16 16.93
C PHE A 184 -19.56 -8.64 16.59
N SER A 185 -20.57 -9.46 16.84
CA SER A 185 -20.61 -10.87 16.44
C SER A 185 -20.93 -11.11 14.96
N LEU A 186 -21.41 -10.07 14.24
CA LEU A 186 -21.81 -10.18 12.84
C LEU A 186 -20.61 -10.02 11.92
N THR A 187 -20.62 -10.76 10.80
CA THR A 187 -19.56 -10.70 9.79
C THR A 187 -20.08 -10.13 8.48
N THR A 188 -19.20 -9.51 7.71
CA THR A 188 -19.53 -8.99 6.39
C THR A 188 -20.11 -10.07 5.45
N PRO A 189 -19.52 -11.28 5.32
CA PRO A 189 -20.10 -12.34 4.49
C PRO A 189 -21.54 -12.70 4.89
N MET A 190 -21.84 -12.74 6.19
CA MET A 190 -23.20 -13.03 6.67
C MET A 190 -24.20 -11.96 6.23
N LEU A 191 -23.84 -10.67 6.36
CA LEU A 191 -24.68 -9.57 5.91
C LEU A 191 -24.83 -9.59 4.39
N ALA A 192 -23.74 -9.81 3.65
CA ALA A 192 -23.75 -9.88 2.19
C ALA A 192 -24.65 -10.98 1.65
N ALA A 193 -24.57 -12.19 2.23
CA ALA A 193 -25.45 -13.30 1.87
C ALA A 193 -26.91 -13.01 2.21
N ARG A 194 -27.17 -12.46 3.42
CA ARG A 194 -28.54 -12.20 3.90
C ARG A 194 -29.25 -11.10 3.10
N PHE A 195 -28.52 -10.09 2.66
CA PHE A 195 -29.09 -8.89 2.03
C PHE A 195 -28.77 -8.77 0.53
N GLY A 196 -28.30 -9.85 -0.10
CA GLY A 196 -28.26 -9.96 -1.57
C GLY A 196 -27.12 -9.24 -2.26
N TRP A 197 -25.98 -9.07 -1.60
CA TRP A 197 -24.79 -8.42 -2.18
C TRP A 197 -23.52 -9.28 -2.09
N ALA A 198 -23.68 -10.61 -2.02
CA ALA A 198 -22.57 -11.56 -1.98
C ALA A 198 -21.61 -11.43 -3.17
N ASP A 199 -22.09 -11.20 -4.39
CA ASP A 199 -21.25 -11.04 -5.58
C ASP A 199 -20.36 -9.79 -5.49
N GLN A 200 -20.89 -8.69 -4.93
CA GLN A 200 -20.10 -7.50 -4.66
C GLN A 200 -19.03 -7.78 -3.59
N TYR A 201 -19.37 -8.52 -2.54
CA TYR A 201 -18.40 -8.93 -1.52
C TYR A 201 -17.30 -9.83 -2.10
N GLU A 202 -17.64 -10.73 -3.02
CA GLU A 202 -16.69 -11.57 -3.75
C GLU A 202 -15.71 -10.71 -4.58
N ALA A 203 -16.21 -9.73 -5.32
CA ALA A 203 -15.38 -8.81 -6.08
C ALA A 203 -14.40 -8.04 -5.18
N LEU A 204 -14.90 -7.46 -4.07
CA LEU A 204 -14.07 -6.78 -3.08
C LEU A 204 -13.00 -7.70 -2.49
N ARG A 205 -13.36 -8.96 -2.21
CA ARG A 205 -12.43 -9.95 -1.67
C ARG A 205 -11.33 -10.30 -2.67
N ASN A 206 -11.68 -10.43 -3.94
CA ASN A 206 -10.71 -10.71 -4.98
C ASN A 206 -9.75 -9.53 -5.18
N GLU A 207 -10.26 -8.30 -5.14
CA GLU A 207 -9.45 -7.08 -5.20
C GLU A 207 -8.49 -6.95 -4.02
N SER A 208 -8.98 -7.08 -2.77
CA SER A 208 -8.13 -6.96 -1.58
C SER A 208 -7.10 -8.08 -1.47
N ASN A 209 -7.38 -9.20 -2.12
CA ASN A 209 -6.49 -10.35 -2.20
C ASN A 209 -5.64 -10.31 -3.47
N GLN A 210 -5.36 -9.15 -4.05
CA GLN A 210 -4.37 -9.01 -5.11
C GLN A 210 -3.18 -8.19 -4.62
N ARG A 211 -1.99 -8.54 -5.10
CA ARG A 211 -0.81 -7.71 -4.90
C ARG A 211 -0.95 -6.43 -5.71
N ARG A 212 -0.39 -5.35 -5.18
CA ARG A 212 -0.37 -4.06 -5.85
C ARG A 212 0.97 -3.37 -5.57
N ALA A 213 1.69 -3.06 -6.63
CA ALA A 213 2.90 -2.24 -6.54
C ALA A 213 2.50 -0.75 -6.47
N PRO A 214 3.31 0.10 -5.83
CA PRO A 214 3.09 1.54 -5.88
C PRO A 214 3.08 2.04 -7.32
N GLN A 215 2.07 2.84 -7.68
CA GLN A 215 1.86 3.22 -9.07
C GLN A 215 3.05 4.03 -9.61
N ARG A 216 3.58 4.97 -8.83
CA ARG A 216 4.72 5.81 -9.24
C ARG A 216 5.99 4.99 -9.49
N LEU A 217 6.24 4.00 -8.63
CA LEU A 217 7.36 3.08 -8.80
C LEU A 217 7.20 2.25 -10.08
N LEU A 218 5.98 1.77 -10.34
CA LEU A 218 5.68 0.99 -11.55
C LEU A 218 5.82 1.84 -12.81
N THR A 219 5.33 3.09 -12.82
CA THR A 219 5.50 4.01 -13.95
C THR A 219 6.99 4.23 -14.25
N ARG A 220 7.81 4.49 -13.23
CA ARG A 220 9.27 4.64 -13.40
C ARG A 220 9.94 3.38 -13.94
N ALA A 221 9.48 2.20 -13.52
CA ALA A 221 10.00 0.94 -14.04
C ALA A 221 9.62 0.72 -15.51
N ILE A 222 8.41 1.12 -15.91
CA ILE A 222 7.98 1.10 -17.32
C ILE A 222 8.81 2.09 -18.15
N ASP A 223 9.02 3.32 -17.67
CA ASP A 223 9.89 4.29 -18.32
C ASP A 223 11.32 3.77 -18.46
N GLY A 224 11.86 3.16 -17.38
CA GLY A 224 13.17 2.53 -17.41
C GLY A 224 13.24 1.37 -18.41
N TYR A 225 12.18 0.58 -18.54
CA TYR A 225 12.10 -0.50 -19.53
C TYR A 225 12.12 0.04 -20.96
N LEU A 226 11.35 1.09 -21.25
CA LEU A 226 11.34 1.74 -22.56
C LEU A 226 12.71 2.32 -22.96
N ASN A 227 13.50 2.73 -21.96
CA ASN A 227 14.84 3.28 -22.14
C ASN A 227 15.98 2.26 -21.92
N HIS A 228 15.69 0.96 -21.85
CA HIS A 228 16.67 -0.11 -21.62
C HIS A 228 17.48 -0.01 -20.32
N VAL A 229 16.97 0.73 -19.33
CA VAL A 229 17.57 0.87 -17.99
C VAL A 229 17.23 -0.33 -17.10
N VAL A 230 16.01 -0.86 -17.23
CA VAL A 230 15.56 -2.07 -16.54
C VAL A 230 14.93 -3.06 -17.50
N SER A 231 14.83 -4.32 -17.12
CA SER A 231 14.22 -5.36 -17.95
C SER A 231 12.74 -5.55 -17.64
N ALA A 232 12.01 -6.24 -18.53
CA ALA A 232 10.64 -6.68 -18.26
C ALA A 232 10.56 -7.55 -16.98
N GLN A 233 11.63 -8.27 -16.64
CA GLN A 233 11.74 -9.03 -15.39
C GLN A 233 11.62 -8.15 -14.14
N THR A 234 12.17 -6.91 -14.17
CA THR A 234 12.02 -5.96 -13.06
C THR A 234 10.55 -5.58 -12.85
N ILE A 235 9.82 -5.31 -13.93
CA ILE A 235 8.37 -5.01 -13.88
C ILE A 235 7.60 -6.23 -13.35
N ALA A 236 7.95 -7.43 -13.81
CA ALA A 236 7.35 -8.69 -13.37
C ALA A 236 7.54 -8.92 -11.86
N THR A 237 8.74 -8.66 -11.35
CA THR A 237 9.04 -8.75 -9.91
C THR A 237 8.24 -7.74 -9.10
N LEU A 238 8.15 -6.48 -9.54
CA LEU A 238 7.35 -5.46 -8.87
C LEU A 238 5.87 -5.86 -8.78
N ARG A 239 5.32 -6.37 -9.89
CA ARG A 239 3.91 -6.78 -9.97
C ARG A 239 3.62 -8.17 -9.39
N GLY A 240 4.66 -8.95 -9.06
CA GLY A 240 4.53 -10.34 -8.60
C GLY A 240 3.86 -11.25 -9.65
N ARG A 241 4.18 -11.04 -10.94
CA ARG A 241 3.62 -11.81 -12.07
C ARG A 241 4.73 -12.49 -12.87
N ASP A 242 4.36 -13.45 -13.70
CA ASP A 242 5.26 -14.08 -14.65
C ASP A 242 5.74 -13.08 -15.72
N VAL A 243 7.03 -13.13 -16.07
CA VAL A 243 7.64 -12.19 -17.02
C VAL A 243 7.04 -12.29 -18.42
N ARG A 244 6.68 -13.49 -18.90
CA ARG A 244 6.08 -13.64 -20.23
C ARG A 244 4.71 -12.99 -20.29
N ALA A 245 3.93 -13.12 -19.22
CA ALA A 245 2.64 -12.45 -19.12
C ALA A 245 2.78 -10.92 -19.15
N ILE A 246 3.83 -10.37 -18.53
CA ILE A 246 4.14 -8.93 -18.60
C ILE A 246 4.60 -8.53 -20.00
N GLU A 247 5.48 -9.30 -20.65
CA GLU A 247 5.91 -9.02 -22.02
C GLU A 247 4.74 -9.02 -23.00
N THR A 248 3.83 -10.00 -22.90
CA THR A 248 2.59 -10.03 -23.70
C THR A 248 1.72 -8.82 -23.41
N GLU A 249 1.48 -8.48 -22.14
CA GLU A 249 0.68 -7.30 -21.77
C GLU A 249 1.27 -5.99 -22.31
N LEU A 250 2.59 -5.82 -22.22
CA LEU A 250 3.29 -4.63 -22.73
C LEU A 250 3.21 -4.57 -24.27
N THR A 251 3.44 -5.70 -24.96
CA THR A 251 3.34 -5.79 -26.42
C THR A 251 1.92 -5.50 -26.91
N ASP A 252 0.90 -6.11 -26.29
CA ASP A 252 -0.51 -5.89 -26.62
C ASP A 252 -0.92 -4.42 -26.40
N ALA A 253 -0.29 -3.74 -25.44
CA ALA A 253 -0.47 -2.31 -25.17
C ALA A 253 0.37 -1.40 -26.07
N GLY A 254 1.21 -1.94 -26.96
CA GLY A 254 2.12 -1.18 -27.82
C GLY A 254 3.29 -0.53 -27.07
N ILE A 255 3.62 -1.04 -25.88
CA ILE A 255 4.72 -0.57 -25.02
C ILE A 255 5.95 -1.42 -25.32
N GLU A 256 6.70 -1.02 -26.34
CA GLU A 256 7.95 -1.69 -26.74
C GLU A 256 9.15 -0.76 -26.54
N PRO A 257 10.30 -1.26 -26.06
CA PRO A 257 11.52 -0.48 -25.97
C PRO A 257 11.93 0.06 -27.34
N GLY A 258 12.40 1.30 -27.39
CA GLY A 258 12.92 1.88 -28.63
C GLY A 258 14.12 1.08 -29.18
N PRO A 259 14.53 1.30 -30.44
CA PRO A 259 15.71 0.65 -30.97
C PRO A 259 16.94 0.95 -30.11
N LEU A 260 17.70 -0.09 -29.75
CA LEU A 260 18.98 0.07 -29.07
C LEU A 260 19.96 0.80 -30.00
N SER A 261 20.19 2.08 -29.75
CA SER A 261 21.30 2.79 -30.37
C SER A 261 22.58 2.41 -29.63
N ILE A 262 23.22 1.33 -30.09
CA ILE A 262 24.57 1.00 -29.66
C ILE A 262 25.49 1.95 -30.44
N ALA A 263 26.00 2.97 -29.76
CA ALA A 263 27.13 3.75 -30.26
C ALA A 263 28.35 2.84 -30.24
N TRP A 264 28.49 2.01 -31.27
CA TRP A 264 29.76 1.35 -31.56
C TRP A 264 30.81 2.45 -31.69
N ALA A 265 31.95 2.29 -31.01
CA ALA A 265 33.09 3.16 -31.23
C ALA A 265 33.34 3.20 -32.75
N ASP A 266 33.54 4.40 -33.29
CA ASP A 266 33.95 4.55 -34.69
C ASP A 266 35.17 3.63 -34.91
N PRO A 267 35.13 2.68 -35.87
CA PRO A 267 36.28 1.83 -36.15
C PRO A 267 37.55 2.64 -36.46
N ALA A 268 37.43 3.91 -36.87
CA ALA A 268 38.56 4.83 -37.04
C ALA A 268 39.22 5.26 -35.71
N GLY A 269 38.55 5.07 -34.57
CA GLY A 269 39.06 5.34 -33.22
C GLY A 269 39.67 4.11 -32.54
N LEU A 270 39.64 2.93 -33.17
CA LEU A 270 40.36 1.76 -32.69
C LEU A 270 41.87 1.99 -32.88
N PRO A 271 42.71 1.69 -31.88
CA PRO A 271 44.15 1.73 -32.08
C PRO A 271 44.54 0.76 -33.20
N ALA A 272 45.47 1.19 -34.07
CA ALA A 272 46.02 0.31 -35.08
C ALA A 272 46.65 -0.91 -34.39
N VAL A 273 46.02 -2.08 -34.55
CA VAL A 273 46.55 -3.33 -34.02
C VAL A 273 47.68 -3.76 -34.95
N SER A 274 48.93 -3.58 -34.53
CA SER A 274 50.07 -4.22 -35.17
C SER A 274 50.09 -5.68 -34.74
N VAL A 275 49.54 -6.57 -35.57
CA VAL A 275 49.73 -8.00 -35.38
C VAL A 275 51.13 -8.34 -35.88
N TYR A 276 52.05 -8.57 -34.96
CA TYR A 276 53.35 -9.16 -35.29
C TYR A 276 53.12 -10.65 -35.55
N LEU A 277 53.11 -11.04 -36.83
CA LEU A 277 52.94 -12.43 -37.26
C LEU A 277 54.27 -13.21 -37.23
N ASP A 278 55.36 -12.57 -36.80
CA ASP A 278 56.70 -13.16 -36.79
C ASP A 278 56.84 -14.31 -35.78
N ASP A 279 55.91 -14.45 -34.83
CA ASP A 279 55.85 -15.56 -33.86
C ASP A 279 55.02 -16.77 -34.36
N LEU A 280 54.48 -16.73 -35.59
CA LEU A 280 53.65 -17.81 -36.16
C LEU A 280 54.38 -18.71 -37.17
N ASP A 281 55.59 -18.35 -37.58
CA ASP A 281 56.45 -19.18 -38.43
C ASP A 281 57.51 -19.89 -37.56
N ASP A 282 57.06 -20.77 -36.66
CA ASP A 282 57.95 -21.82 -36.13
C ASP A 282 57.73 -23.07 -37.01
N PRO A 283 58.66 -23.40 -37.93
CA PRO A 283 58.49 -24.55 -38.80
C PRO A 283 58.58 -25.83 -37.96
N MET A 284 57.44 -26.51 -37.81
CA MET A 284 57.40 -27.95 -37.58
C MET A 284 58.11 -28.66 -38.74
N ASP A 285 59.43 -28.88 -38.64
CA ASP A 285 60.09 -30.15 -39.03
C ASP A 285 61.63 -30.09 -38.90
N ALA A 286 62.16 -30.91 -38.00
CA ALA A 286 63.44 -31.59 -38.20
C ALA A 286 63.47 -32.89 -37.39
N ALA A 287 63.04 -33.98 -38.03
CA ALA A 287 63.27 -35.33 -37.57
C ALA A 287 64.76 -35.75 -37.71
N GLN A 288 65.30 -36.32 -36.63
CA GLN A 288 66.28 -37.43 -36.54
C GLN A 288 67.71 -37.28 -37.12
N SER A 289 68.73 -37.45 -36.25
CA SER A 289 69.60 -38.66 -36.22
C SER A 289 70.73 -38.53 -35.18
N ALA A 290 70.94 -39.59 -34.38
CA ALA A 290 72.03 -39.76 -33.39
C ALA A 290 73.45 -39.87 -34.03
N PRO A 291 74.54 -39.81 -33.25
CA PRO A 291 75.18 -41.08 -32.86
C PRO A 291 75.89 -41.14 -31.48
N GLU A 292 75.96 -42.38 -30.99
CA GLU A 292 76.99 -43.10 -30.21
C GLU A 292 77.94 -42.42 -29.20
N GLY A 293 77.89 -42.96 -27.97
CA GLY A 293 78.95 -43.35 -27.00
C GLY A 293 80.37 -42.73 -26.99
N PRO A 294 81.00 -42.74 -25.80
CA PRO A 294 82.05 -43.75 -25.62
C PRO A 294 82.02 -44.47 -24.26
N ALA A 295 82.70 -45.63 -24.24
CA ALA A 295 83.00 -46.45 -23.08
C ALA A 295 84.35 -46.07 -22.46
N GLU A 296 84.41 -46.03 -21.12
CA GLU A 296 85.26 -46.87 -20.26
C GLU A 296 84.70 -46.87 -18.83
#